data_AF-L9XNC5-F1
#
_entry.id   AF-L9XNC5-F1
#
_cell.length_a   1.000
_cell.length_b   1.000
_cell.length_c   1.000
_cell.angle_alpha   90.00
_cell.angle_beta   90.00
_cell.angle_gamma   90.00
#
_symmetry.space_group_name_H-M   'P 1'
#
loop_
_entity.id
_entity.type
_entity.pdbx_description
1 polymer ?
#
loop_
_entity_poly.entity_id
_entity_poly.type
_entity_poly.pdbx_seq_one_letter_code
_entity_poly.pdbx_strand_id
1 'polypeptide(L)'
;MSDIDSGSDPDPDPDSDAGAANRDASAGLEYETDRELVGIVAVAENGVIGKDGDMPWHVPADLQHFKETTMDHPLIMGRVTYEGILETLGEPLPGRTTVVLTLSLIHISNGA
;
A
#
# COMPACT_ATOMS: atom_id res chain seq x y z
N MET A 1 70.09 7.60 11.03
CA MET A 1 69.66 8.97 10.71
C MET A 1 69.35 8.97 9.23
N SER A 2 68.16 8.48 8.89
CA SER A 2 66.93 9.28 8.74
C SER A 2 66.86 9.82 7.30
N ASP A 3 66.01 9.25 6.46
CA ASP A 3 64.62 9.72 6.21
C ASP A 3 64.68 10.87 5.18
N ILE A 4 64.04 10.93 4.01
CA ILE A 4 62.83 10.33 3.44
C ILE A 4 62.95 10.47 1.91
N ASP A 5 62.56 9.42 1.18
CA ASP A 5 62.30 9.43 -0.26
C ASP A 5 60.90 10.03 -0.47
N SER A 6 60.81 11.18 -1.14
CA SER A 6 59.54 11.81 -1.53
C SER A 6 58.92 11.04 -2.69
N GLY A 7 58.34 9.87 -2.39
CA GLY A 7 57.42 9.19 -3.28
C GLY A 7 56.14 10.00 -3.41
N SER A 8 55.88 10.53 -4.61
CA SER A 8 54.59 11.10 -4.99
C SER A 8 53.49 10.06 -4.74
N ASP A 9 52.51 10.42 -3.89
CA ASP A 9 51.29 9.63 -3.72
C ASP A 9 50.58 9.49 -5.09
N PRO A 10 50.09 8.29 -5.46
CA PRO A 10 49.29 8.13 -6.66
C PRO A 10 47.92 8.82 -6.48
N ASP A 11 47.49 9.55 -7.52
CA ASP A 11 46.13 10.06 -7.63
C ASP A 11 45.10 8.94 -7.42
N PRO A 12 43.98 9.19 -6.72
CA PRO A 12 42.96 8.18 -6.50
C PRO A 12 42.29 7.78 -7.83
N ASP A 13 42.23 6.47 -8.05
CA ASP A 13 41.57 5.84 -9.20
C ASP A 13 40.07 6.21 -9.24
N PRO A 14 39.55 6.81 -10.34
CA PRO A 14 38.13 7.20 -10.43
C PRO A 14 37.17 6.01 -10.46
N ASP A 15 37.66 4.77 -10.62
CA ASP A 15 36.83 3.57 -10.77
C ASP A 15 36.91 2.61 -9.56
N SER A 16 37.36 3.08 -8.38
CA SER A 16 37.32 2.25 -7.16
C SER A 16 35.88 2.08 -6.68
N ASP A 17 35.34 0.88 -6.92
CA ASP A 17 34.00 0.40 -6.57
C ASP A 17 33.84 0.18 -5.05
N ALA A 18 34.06 1.25 -4.27
CA ALA A 18 33.90 1.27 -2.83
C ALA A 18 32.41 1.24 -2.47
N GLY A 19 31.88 0.02 -2.43
CA GLY A 19 30.68 -0.39 -1.70
C GLY A 19 29.49 0.54 -1.88
N ALA A 20 28.61 0.19 -2.82
CA ALA A 20 27.27 0.75 -2.91
C ALA A 20 26.60 0.67 -1.52
N ALA A 21 26.72 1.79 -0.78
CA ALA A 21 26.07 1.99 0.49
C ALA A 21 24.59 1.67 0.27
N ASN A 22 24.09 0.72 1.06
CA ASN A 22 22.68 0.49 1.20
C ASN A 22 22.03 1.83 1.52
N ARG A 23 21.48 2.50 0.50
CA ARG A 23 20.67 3.69 0.69
C ARG A 23 19.34 3.16 1.20
N ASP A 24 19.27 2.94 2.51
CA ASP A 24 18.00 2.89 3.22
C ASP A 24 17.30 4.23 2.96
N ALA A 25 16.58 4.31 1.84
CA ALA A 25 15.78 5.46 1.41
C ALA A 25 14.52 5.63 2.28
N SER A 26 14.52 5.11 3.50
CA SER A 26 13.47 5.24 4.51
C SER A 26 13.88 6.14 5.68
N ALA A 27 15.10 6.66 5.71
CA ALA A 27 15.54 7.60 6.74
C ALA A 27 14.95 9.00 6.49
N GLY A 28 13.72 9.26 6.94
CA GLY A 28 13.21 10.63 7.09
C GLY A 28 11.72 10.88 6.84
N LEU A 29 10.88 9.85 6.69
CA LEU A 29 9.43 10.07 6.70
C LEU A 29 8.91 9.75 8.10
N GLU A 30 8.90 10.75 8.97
CA GLU A 30 8.06 10.70 10.17
C GLU A 30 6.61 10.71 9.69
N TYR A 31 6.00 9.53 9.60
CA TYR A 31 4.58 9.40 9.31
C TYR A 31 3.81 9.81 10.57
N GLU A 32 3.39 11.06 10.63
CA GLU A 32 2.45 11.52 11.65
C GLU A 32 1.12 10.76 11.45
N THR A 33 0.96 9.68 12.20
CA THR A 33 -0.19 8.76 12.10
C THR A 33 -1.26 9.21 13.09
N ASP A 34 -1.66 10.48 13.02
CA ASP A 34 -2.71 11.05 13.88
C ASP A 34 -4.13 10.65 13.43
N ARG A 35 -4.25 9.60 12.61
CA ARG A 35 -5.53 9.09 12.14
C ARG A 35 -5.87 7.77 12.80
N GLU A 36 -7.01 7.77 13.48
CA GLU A 36 -7.62 6.56 13.99
C GLU A 36 -8.17 5.73 12.82
N LEU A 37 -7.88 4.42 12.85
CA LEU A 37 -8.36 3.46 11.85
C LEU A 37 -9.30 2.47 12.52
N VAL A 38 -10.44 2.21 11.89
CA VAL A 38 -11.44 1.24 12.33
C VAL A 38 -11.54 0.12 11.29
N GLY A 39 -11.48 -1.13 11.76
CA GLY A 39 -11.71 -2.32 10.94
C GLY A 39 -13.17 -2.77 11.05
N ILE A 40 -13.84 -2.93 9.91
CA ILE A 40 -15.19 -3.49 9.83
C ILE A 40 -15.12 -4.74 8.96
N VAL A 41 -15.53 -5.90 9.50
CA VAL A 41 -15.41 -7.19 8.83
C VAL A 41 -16.53 -8.15 9.26
N ALA A 42 -17.11 -8.87 8.29
CA ALA A 42 -17.97 -10.01 8.54
C ALA A 42 -17.12 -11.30 8.56
N VAL A 43 -17.29 -12.12 9.59
CA VAL A 43 -16.49 -13.34 9.80
C VAL A 43 -17.44 -14.51 10.08
N ALA A 44 -17.28 -15.60 9.35
CA ALA A 44 -17.99 -16.85 9.61
C ALA A 44 -17.48 -17.53 10.90
N GLU A 45 -18.26 -18.47 11.46
CA GLU A 45 -17.89 -19.19 12.70
C GLU A 45 -16.54 -19.92 12.58
N ASN A 46 -16.13 -20.29 11.37
CA ASN A 46 -14.85 -20.93 11.06
C ASN A 46 -13.71 -19.93 10.77
N GLY A 47 -13.91 -18.63 10.97
CA GLY A 47 -12.93 -17.58 10.74
C GLY A 47 -12.79 -17.11 9.28
N VAL A 48 -13.58 -17.66 8.36
CA VAL A 48 -13.54 -17.26 6.94
C VAL A 48 -14.18 -15.88 6.77
N ILE A 49 -13.56 -15.02 5.97
CA ILE A 49 -14.06 -13.67 5.59
C ILE A 49 -14.49 -13.58 4.11
N GLY A 50 -14.16 -14.61 3.33
CA GLY A 50 -14.39 -14.71 1.89
C GLY A 50 -13.73 -15.97 1.34
N LYS A 51 -14.13 -16.38 0.13
CA LYS A 51 -13.59 -17.54 -0.57
C LYS A 51 -13.53 -17.24 -2.06
N ASP A 52 -12.37 -17.50 -2.67
CA ASP A 52 -12.15 -17.37 -4.12
C ASP A 52 -12.47 -15.97 -4.68
N GLY A 53 -12.30 -14.91 -3.87
CA GLY A 53 -12.59 -13.51 -4.26
C GLY A 53 -13.99 -13.03 -3.87
N ASP A 54 -14.88 -13.94 -3.46
CA ASP A 54 -16.27 -13.65 -3.17
C ASP A 54 -16.62 -13.81 -1.68
N MET A 55 -17.75 -13.24 -1.27
CA MET A 55 -18.40 -13.57 -0.01
C MET A 55 -19.36 -14.76 -0.23
N PRO A 56 -19.14 -15.92 0.42
CA PRO A 56 -19.96 -17.10 0.19
C PRO A 56 -21.34 -17.03 0.84
N TRP A 57 -21.62 -15.97 1.62
CA TRP A 57 -22.92 -15.69 2.22
C TRP A 57 -23.53 -14.42 1.64
N HIS A 58 -24.85 -14.38 1.61
CA HIS A 58 -25.61 -13.18 1.27
C HIS A 58 -26.52 -12.82 2.44
N VAL A 59 -26.08 -11.83 3.23
CA VAL A 59 -26.79 -11.37 4.44
C VAL A 59 -27.15 -9.89 4.25
N PRO A 60 -28.36 -9.57 3.76
CA PRO A 60 -28.75 -8.18 3.46
C PRO A 60 -28.65 -7.22 4.66
N ALA A 61 -28.93 -7.73 5.87
CA ALA A 61 -28.82 -6.95 7.10
C ALA A 61 -27.37 -6.54 7.41
N ASP A 62 -26.39 -7.40 7.09
CA ASP A 62 -24.97 -7.10 7.26
C ASP A 62 -24.52 -6.03 6.27
N LEU A 63 -24.95 -6.12 5.00
CA LEU A 63 -24.66 -5.10 3.99
C LEU A 63 -25.29 -3.74 4.32
N GLN A 64 -26.51 -3.76 4.89
CA GLN A 64 -27.17 -2.54 5.38
C GLN A 64 -26.40 -1.92 6.55
N HIS A 65 -26.01 -2.73 7.52
CA HIS A 65 -25.19 -2.29 8.65
C HIS A 65 -23.84 -1.72 8.16
N PHE A 66 -23.15 -2.42 7.27
CA PHE A 66 -21.90 -1.93 6.66
C PHE A 66 -22.10 -0.58 5.98
N LYS A 67 -23.20 -0.42 5.21
CA LYS A 67 -23.51 0.85 4.55
C LYS A 67 -23.74 1.98 5.54
N GLU A 68 -24.51 1.75 6.59
CA GLU A 68 -24.83 2.75 7.62
C GLU A 68 -23.59 3.14 8.41
N THR A 69 -22.80 2.16 8.84
CA THR A 69 -21.59 2.40 9.64
C THR A 69 -20.49 3.11 8.85
N THR A 70 -20.39 2.87 7.54
CA THR A 70 -19.33 3.45 6.70
C THR A 70 -19.72 4.73 5.97
N MET A 71 -20.97 5.17 6.07
CA MET A 71 -21.43 6.37 5.36
C MET A 71 -20.61 7.60 5.79
N ASP A 72 -20.28 8.48 4.85
CA ASP A 72 -19.49 9.69 5.07
C ASP A 72 -18.05 9.48 5.59
N HIS A 73 -17.58 8.21 5.63
CA HIS A 73 -16.21 7.87 5.99
C HIS A 73 -15.41 7.38 4.78
N PRO A 74 -14.09 7.65 4.70
CA PRO A 74 -13.23 7.02 3.71
C PRO A 74 -13.16 5.50 3.91
N LEU A 75 -13.31 4.74 2.84
CA LEU A 75 -13.14 3.30 2.82
C LEU A 75 -11.76 2.94 2.30
N ILE A 76 -10.96 2.25 3.12
CA ILE A 76 -9.68 1.69 2.71
C ILE A 76 -9.88 0.20 2.45
N MET A 77 -9.55 -0.27 1.25
CA MET A 77 -9.68 -1.68 0.89
C MET A 77 -8.60 -2.11 -0.11
N GLY A 78 -8.41 -3.42 -0.26
CA GLY A 78 -7.53 -3.98 -1.28
C GLY A 78 -8.15 -3.93 -2.68
N ARG A 79 -7.30 -3.95 -3.72
CA ARG A 79 -7.73 -4.00 -5.13
C ARG A 79 -8.75 -5.09 -5.44
N VAL A 80 -8.52 -6.31 -4.96
CA VAL A 80 -9.40 -7.47 -5.24
C VAL A 80 -10.82 -7.24 -4.71
N THR A 81 -10.95 -6.70 -3.49
CA THR A 81 -12.26 -6.35 -2.91
C THR A 81 -12.97 -5.29 -3.73
N TYR A 82 -12.23 -4.27 -4.17
CA TYR A 82 -12.78 -3.19 -5.00
C TYR A 82 -13.24 -3.71 -6.38
N GLU A 83 -12.45 -4.57 -7.02
CA GLU A 83 -12.81 -5.22 -8.30
C GLU A 83 -14.11 -6.02 -8.15
N GLY A 84 -14.24 -6.85 -7.10
CA GLY A 84 -15.47 -7.61 -6.83
C GLY A 84 -16.70 -6.74 -6.58
N ILE A 85 -16.53 -5.58 -5.90
CA ILE A 85 -17.60 -4.59 -5.73
C ILE A 85 -18.03 -4.01 -7.07
N LEU A 86 -17.09 -3.64 -7.94
CA LEU A 86 -17.40 -3.12 -9.27
C LEU A 86 -18.08 -4.15 -10.15
N GLU A 87 -17.65 -5.41 -10.10
CA GLU A 87 -18.29 -6.50 -10.85
C GLU A 87 -19.74 -6.73 -10.39
N THR A 88 -20.00 -6.60 -9.08
CA THR A 88 -21.33 -6.84 -8.50
C THR A 88 -22.28 -5.66 -8.63
N LEU A 89 -21.80 -4.44 -8.38
CA LEU A 89 -22.64 -3.22 -8.33
C LEU A 89 -22.54 -2.36 -9.60
N GLY A 90 -21.50 -2.54 -10.41
CA GLY A 90 -21.22 -1.72 -11.59
C GLY A 90 -20.62 -0.34 -11.28
N GLU A 91 -20.57 0.07 -10.03
CA GLU A 91 -20.03 1.35 -9.58
C GLU A 91 -19.38 1.26 -8.20
N PRO A 92 -18.47 2.19 -7.84
CA PRO A 92 -17.97 2.30 -6.48
C PRO A 92 -19.09 2.56 -5.47
N LEU A 93 -18.84 2.25 -4.21
CA LEU A 93 -19.81 2.47 -3.14
C LEU A 93 -20.20 3.96 -3.04
N PRO A 94 -21.44 4.34 -3.38
CA PRO A 94 -21.82 5.74 -3.48
C PRO A 94 -21.79 6.41 -2.10
N GLY A 95 -21.52 7.72 -2.10
CA GLY A 95 -21.45 8.54 -0.87
C GLY A 95 -20.18 8.36 -0.05
N ARG A 96 -19.18 7.62 -0.55
CA ARG A 96 -17.92 7.36 0.18
C ARG A 96 -16.70 7.52 -0.72
N THR A 97 -15.64 8.08 -0.17
CA THR A 97 -14.33 8.06 -0.82
C THR A 97 -13.72 6.68 -0.67
N THR A 98 -13.43 6.00 -1.78
CA THR A 98 -12.76 4.69 -1.74
C THR A 98 -11.27 4.84 -2.04
N VAL A 99 -10.42 4.41 -1.10
CA VAL A 99 -8.97 4.34 -1.21
C VAL A 99 -8.58 2.89 -1.45
N VAL A 100 -8.08 2.59 -2.64
CA VAL A 100 -7.72 1.24 -3.06
C VAL A 100 -6.22 1.03 -2.91
N LEU A 101 -5.83 0.05 -2.10
CA LEU A 101 -4.44 -0.35 -1.91
C LEU A 101 -4.03 -1.38 -2.97
N THR A 102 -2.95 -1.10 -3.69
CA THR A 102 -2.35 -1.99 -4.69
C THR A 102 -0.83 -1.87 -4.64
N LEU A 103 -0.14 -3.01 -4.82
CA LEU A 103 1.31 -3.05 -5.01
C LEU A 103 1.71 -2.91 -6.49
N SER A 104 0.74 -3.03 -7.40
CA SER A 104 0.99 -2.86 -8.83
C SER A 104 1.11 -1.38 -9.15
N LEU A 105 2.19 -1.00 -9.80
CA LEU A 105 2.32 0.32 -10.40
C LEU A 105 1.26 0.43 -11.50
N ILE A 106 0.19 1.19 -11.26
CA ILE A 106 -0.78 1.51 -12.30
C ILE A 106 -0.12 2.47 -13.28
N HIS A 107 0.10 2.02 -14.51
CA HIS A 107 0.55 2.89 -15.59
C HIS A 107 -0.64 3.73 -16.04
N ILE A 108 -0.72 4.97 -15.55
CA ILE A 108 -1.77 5.90 -15.96
C ILE A 108 -1.34 6.48 -17.32
N SER A 109 -1.79 5.85 -18.39
CA SER A 109 -1.69 6.42 -19.73
C SER A 109 -2.61 7.63 -19.78
N ASN A 110 -2.06 8.84 -19.68
CA ASN A 110 -2.83 10.04 -20.03
C ASN A 110 -3.21 9.92 -21.51
N GLY A 111 -4.49 9.71 -21.78
CA GLY A 111 -5.04 9.78 -23.14
C GLY A 111 -4.84 11.19 -23.69
N ALA A 112 -4.20 11.26 -24.86
CA ALA A 112 -4.08 12.47 -25.69
C ALA A 112 -5.36 12.72 -26.49
#